data_AF-A5CZN7-F1
#
_entry.id   AF-A5CZN7-F1
#
_cell.length_a   1.000
_cell.length_b   1.000
_cell.length_c   1.000
_cell.angle_alpha   90.00
_cell.angle_beta   90.00
_cell.angle_gamma   90.00
#
_symmetry.space_group_name_H-M   'P 1'
#
loop_
_entity.id
_entity.type
_entity.pdbx_description
1 polymer ?
#
loop_
_entity_poly.entity_id
_entity_poly.type
_entity_poly.pdbx_seq_one_letter_code
_entity_poly.pdbx_strand_id
1 'polypeptide(L)' 'MLELIDVESYYGNIRVLKGISLRVPAGAVVTLIGANGADKTAALRAIAGAVKPRSGKILF' A
#
# COMPACT_ATOMS: atom_id res chain seq x y z
N MET A 1 -13.59 -5.95 -2.86
CA MET A 1 -13.18 -5.56 -1.49
C MET A 1 -11.67 -5.48 -1.52
N LEU A 2 -11.06 -4.33 -1.24
CA LEU A 2 -9.60 -4.20 -1.32
C LEU A 2 -8.94 -4.63 0.01
N GLU A 3 -7.91 -5.44 -0.05
CA GLU A 3 -7.12 -5.85 1.12
C GLU A 3 -5.62 -5.91 0.80
N LEU A 4 -4.81 -5.33 1.68
CA LEU A 4 -3.35 -5.42 1.67
C LEU A 4 -2.93 -6.28 2.85
N ILE A 5 -2.05 -7.24 2.59
CA ILE A 5 -1.52 -8.18 3.58
C ILE A 5 0.00 -8.11 3.54
N ASP A 6 0.59 -7.51 4.58
CA ASP A 6 2.03 -7.36 4.83
C ASP A 6 2.82 -6.86 3.61
N VAL A 7 2.27 -5.83 2.96
CA VAL A 7 2.81 -5.30 1.71
C VAL A 7 4.11 -4.55 1.97
N GLU A 8 5.19 -5.02 1.35
CA GLU A 8 6.46 -4.32 1.26
C GLU A 8 6.77 -3.90 -0.17
N SER A 9 7.25 -2.68 -0.34
CA SER A 9 7.64 -2.13 -1.63
C SER A 9 8.91 -1.28 -1.48
N TYR A 10 9.68 -1.24 -2.56
CA TYR A 10 10.99 -0.60 -2.60
C TYR A 10 11.11 0.29 -3.84
N TYR A 11 11.82 1.41 -3.69
CA TYR A 11 12.33 2.20 -4.80
C TYR A 11 13.86 2.08 -4.80
N GLY A 12 14.37 1.30 -5.75
CA GLY A 12 15.76 0.83 -5.70
C GLY A 12 16.02 0.09 -4.39
N ASN A 13 16.97 0.61 -3.59
CA ASN A 13 17.34 0.05 -2.30
C ASN A 13 16.56 0.66 -1.12
N ILE A 14 15.70 1.64 -1.35
CA ILE A 14 14.94 2.32 -0.29
C ILE A 14 13.62 1.61 -0.08
N ARG A 15 13.40 1.11 1.13
CA ARG A 15 12.13 0.50 1.54
C ARG A 15 11.09 1.59 1.83
N VAL A 16 10.08 1.69 0.96
CA VAL A 16 9.01 2.70 1.06
C VAL A 16 7.75 2.17 1.73
N LEU A 17 7.39 0.90 1.53
CA LEU A 17 6.34 0.25 2.32
C LEU A 17 6.98 -0.79 3.24
N LYS A 18 6.68 -0.66 4.53
CA LYS A 18 7.34 -1.40 5.60
C LYS A 18 6.45 -2.49 6.19
N GLY A 19 5.82 -3.29 5.33
CA GLY A 19 4.93 -4.39 5.74
C GLY A 19 3.59 -3.87 6.22
N ILE A 20 2.89 -3.13 5.34
CA ILE A 20 1.60 -2.52 5.70
C ILE A 20 0.44 -3.48 5.41
N SER A 21 -0.54 -3.49 6.32
CA SER A 21 -1.78 -4.25 6.19
C SER A 21 -2.96 -3.30 6.37
N LEU A 22 -3.91 -3.34 5.44
CA LEU A 22 -5.14 -2.54 5.51
C LEU A 22 -6.28 -3.23 4.77
N ARG A 23 -7.52 -2.94 5.16
CA ARG A 23 -8.73 -3.45 4.50
C ARG A 23 -9.66 -2.29 4.16
N VAL A 24 -10.18 -2.28 2.95
CA VAL A 24 -11.22 -1.37 2.47
C VAL A 24 -12.49 -2.20 2.21
N PRO A 25 -13.48 -2.13 3.11
CA PRO A 25 -14.76 -2.81 2.92
C PRO A 25 -15.47 -2.38 1.63
N ALA A 26 -16.28 -3.26 1.07
CA ALA A 26 -17.12 -2.92 -0.08
C ALA A 26 -18.10 -1.79 0.30
N GLY A 27 -18.25 -0.79 -0.56
CA GLY A 27 -19.14 0.36 -0.33
C GLY A 27 -18.62 1.40 0.68
N ALA A 28 -17.42 1.22 1.24
CA ALA A 28 -16.84 2.18 2.18
C ALA A 28 -15.93 3.20 1.49
N VAL A 29 -15.90 4.42 2.02
CA VAL A 29 -14.89 5.44 1.70
C VAL A 29 -13.83 5.41 2.80
N VAL A 30 -12.59 5.11 2.44
CA VAL A 30 -11.45 5.06 3.35
C VAL A 30 -10.43 6.12 2.93
N THR A 31 -9.86 6.82 3.91
CA THR A 31 -8.80 7.81 3.69
C THR A 31 -7.48 7.34 4.29
N LEU A 32 -6.38 7.67 3.62
CA LEU A 32 -5.03 7.42 4.11
C LEU A 32 -4.39 8.75 4.52
N ILE A 33 -4.13 8.91 5.82
CA ILE A 33 -3.56 10.13 6.41
C ILE A 33 -2.14 9.90 6.94
N GLY A 34 -1.37 10.97 7.08
CA GLY A 34 0.01 10.93 7.60
C GLY A 34 0.84 12.13 7.14
N ALA A 35 2.01 12.32 7.74
CA ALA A 35 2.93 13.41 7.38
C ALA A 35 3.48 13.32 5.95
N ASN A 36 4.11 14.38 5.46
CA ASN A 36 4.90 14.32 4.22
C ASN A 36 6.03 13.31 4.39
N GLY A 37 6.24 12.47 3.38
CA GLY A 37 7.19 11.35 3.49
C GLY A 37 6.67 10.12 4.23
N ALA A 38 5.41 10.09 4.68
CA ALA A 38 4.81 8.87 5.25
C ALA A 38 4.42 7.82 4.18
N ASP A 39 4.98 7.92 2.97
CA ASP A 39 4.83 6.93 1.89
C ASP A 39 3.40 6.65 1.39
N LYS A 40 2.45 7.55 1.67
CA LYS A 40 1.05 7.45 1.22
C LYS A 40 0.91 7.25 -0.29
N THR A 41 1.65 8.03 -1.08
CA THR A 41 1.66 7.91 -2.54
C THR A 41 2.23 6.57 -3.00
N ALA A 42 3.22 6.01 -2.28
CA ALA A 42 3.76 4.70 -2.57
C ALA A 42 2.71 3.60 -2.31
N ALA A 43 1.92 3.72 -1.25
CA ALA A 43 0.81 2.80 -0.96
C ALA A 43 -0.25 2.83 -2.08
N LEU A 44 -0.69 4.02 -2.50
CA LEU A 44 -1.66 4.16 -3.59
C LEU A 44 -1.13 3.63 -4.92
N ARG A 45 0.16 3.86 -5.23
CA ARG A 45 0.79 3.29 -6.43
C ARG A 45 0.90 1.77 -6.38
N ALA A 46 1.16 1.19 -5.21
CA ALA A 46 1.16 -0.25 -5.04
C ALA A 46 -0.24 -0.84 -5.28
N ILE A 47 -1.27 -0.22 -4.69
CA ILE A 47 -2.68 -0.59 -4.92
C ILE A 47 -3.05 -0.48 -6.40
N ALA A 48 -2.64 0.58 -7.09
CA ALA A 48 -2.91 0.76 -8.51
C ALA A 48 -2.09 -0.17 -9.44
N GLY A 49 -1.20 -1.01 -8.89
CA GLY A 49 -0.32 -1.90 -9.66
C GLY A 49 0.85 -1.18 -10.34
N ALA A 50 1.03 0.12 -10.14
CA ALA A 50 2.15 0.90 -10.70
C ALA A 50 3.49 0.59 -10.01
N VAL A 51 3.45 0.03 -8.79
CA VAL A 51 4.62 -0.45 -8.05
C VAL A 51 4.33 -1.85 -7.58
N LYS A 52 5.08 -2.83 -8.07
CA LYS A 52 4.89 -4.22 -7.67
C LYS A 52 5.41 -4.43 -6.22
N PRO A 53 4.59 -4.96 -5.31
CA PRO A 53 5.06 -5.39 -4.00
C PRO A 53 6.21 -6.38 -4.14
N ARG A 54 7.26 -6.21 -3.34
CA ARG A 54 8.36 -7.17 -3.23
C ARG A 54 7.96 -8.36 -2.34
N SER A 55 7.10 -8.13 -1.37
CA SER A 55 6.47 -9.15 -0.54
C SER A 55 5.06 -8.72 -0.13
N GLY A 56 4.29 -9.65 0.42
CA GLY A 56 2.89 -9.45 0.75
C GLY A 56 1.97 -9.62 -0.45
N LYS A 57 0.68 -9.31 -0.26
CA LYS A 57 -0.37 -9.48 -1.27
C LYS A 57 -1.33 -8.29 -1.28
N ILE A 58 -1.83 -7.97 -2.46
CA ILE A 58 -2.94 -7.03 -2.68
C ILE A 58 -4.07 -7.82 -3.33
N LEU A 59 -5.24 -7.83 -2.69
CA LEU A 59 -6.45 -8.53 -3.11
C LEU A 59 -7.53 -7.51 -3.47
N PHE A 60 -8.34 -7.77 -4.49
CA PHE A 60 -9.41 -6.89 -4.98
C PHE A 60 -10.79 -7.52 -4.86
#